data_AF-A0A8T3QIK8-F1
#
_entry.id   AF-A0A8T3QIK8-F1
#
_cell.length_a   1.000
_cell.length_b   1.000
_cell.length_c   1.000
_cell.angle_alpha   90.00
_cell.angle_beta   90.00
_cell.angle_gamma   90.00
#
_symmetry.space_group_name_H-M   'P 1'
#
loop_
_entity.id
_entity.type
_entity.pdbx_description
1 polymer ?
#
loop_
_entity_poly.entity_id
_entity_poly.type
_entity_poly.pdbx_seq_one_letter_code
_entity_poly.pdbx_strand_id
1 'polypeptide(L)'
;MSHYSLGLPPTDRISGLSPAAARVHGARVRLAGRALEIALDRDPTLRDRYDELAMRRLLRDTAALVDRIIESIAAADPAPARSFAEATPPAYRRRKVPMNDLITICRSIRDAIGGVLPVADMVHVDAAVEAMVERFTWHGRIAGDGRKKNRLLQAIYKGA
;
A
#
# COMPACT_ATOMS: atom_id res chain seq x y z
N MET A 1 -1.37 -5.97 -43.98
CA MET A 1 -0.78 -5.54 -42.69
C MET A 1 -1.32 -6.48 -41.62
N SER A 2 -0.46 -7.30 -41.02
CA SER A 2 -0.84 -8.35 -40.05
C SER A 2 -0.95 -7.75 -38.65
N HIS A 3 -2.10 -7.93 -37.99
CA HIS A 3 -2.33 -7.51 -36.61
C HIS A 3 -1.65 -8.49 -35.62
N TYR A 4 -0.64 -8.01 -34.90
CA TYR A 4 0.10 -8.74 -33.86
C TYR A 4 -0.65 -8.78 -32.50
N SER A 5 -1.88 -9.28 -32.45
CA SER A 5 -2.55 -9.47 -31.15
C SER A 5 -3.58 -10.60 -31.12
N LEU A 6 -3.26 -11.76 -31.69
CA LEU A 6 -4.06 -12.98 -31.51
C LEU A 6 -3.16 -14.10 -30.97
N GLY A 7 -3.36 -14.45 -29.70
CA GLY A 7 -3.08 -15.81 -29.22
C GLY A 7 -1.98 -16.01 -28.20
N LEU A 8 -1.41 -14.98 -27.57
CA LEU A 8 -0.62 -15.23 -26.35
C LEU A 8 -1.60 -15.47 -25.18
N PRO A 9 -1.53 -16.62 -24.49
CA PRO A 9 -2.30 -16.82 -23.27
C PRO A 9 -1.97 -15.69 -22.28
N PRO A 10 -2.92 -15.28 -21.42
CA PRO A 10 -2.65 -14.29 -20.38
C PRO A 10 -1.39 -14.72 -19.63
N THR A 11 -0.44 -13.81 -19.44
CA THR A 11 0.77 -14.11 -18.68
C THR A 11 0.35 -14.61 -17.31
N ASP A 12 0.59 -15.89 -17.04
CA ASP A 12 0.31 -16.47 -15.75
C ASP A 12 1.24 -15.80 -14.73
N ARG A 13 0.65 -15.00 -13.84
CA ARG A 13 1.40 -14.22 -12.84
C ARG A 13 1.80 -15.06 -11.63
N ILE A 14 1.36 -16.33 -11.56
CA ILE A 14 1.52 -17.20 -10.40
C ILE A 14 2.46 -18.38 -10.73
N SER A 15 2.52 -18.83 -11.99
CA SER A 15 3.54 -19.79 -12.41
C SER A 15 4.94 -19.15 -12.36
N GLY A 16 5.80 -19.63 -11.46
CA GLY A 16 7.21 -19.18 -11.39
C GLY A 16 7.52 -18.10 -10.35
N LEU A 17 6.66 -17.88 -9.34
CA LEU A 17 7.01 -17.03 -8.21
C LEU A 17 8.26 -17.56 -7.49
N SER A 18 9.15 -16.65 -7.07
CA SER A 18 10.23 -17.00 -6.16
C SER A 18 9.67 -17.57 -4.85
N PRO A 19 10.41 -18.42 -4.11
CA PRO A 19 9.91 -19.00 -2.86
C PRO A 19 9.44 -17.95 -1.83
N ALA A 20 10.13 -16.81 -1.75
CA ALA A 20 9.73 -15.68 -0.91
C ALA A 20 8.40 -15.06 -1.37
N ALA A 21 8.25 -14.77 -2.67
CA ALA A 21 7.02 -14.22 -3.22
C ALA A 21 5.83 -15.19 -3.04
N ALA A 22 6.04 -16.49 -3.26
CA ALA A 22 5.03 -17.52 -3.04
C ALA A 22 4.59 -17.59 -1.57
N ARG A 23 5.52 -17.47 -0.61
CA ARG A 23 5.19 -17.44 0.82
C ARG A 23 4.33 -16.24 1.20
N VAL A 24 4.68 -15.05 0.71
CA VAL A 24 3.89 -13.83 0.93
C VAL A 24 2.52 -13.95 0.26
N HIS A 25 2.47 -14.49 -0.96
CA HIS A 25 1.23 -14.70 -1.69
C HIS A 25 0.28 -15.66 -0.97
N GLY A 26 0.78 -16.81 -0.50
CA GLY A 26 -0.02 -17.78 0.27
C GLY A 26 -0.56 -17.21 1.59
N ALA A 27 0.11 -16.21 2.18
CA ALA A 27 -0.32 -15.54 3.39
C ALA A 27 -1.06 -14.22 3.16
N ARG A 28 -1.30 -13.81 1.90
CA ARG A 28 -1.74 -12.46 1.50
C ARG A 28 -2.90 -11.89 2.32
N VAL A 29 -4.01 -12.62 2.44
CA VAL A 29 -5.22 -12.12 3.13
C VAL A 29 -4.95 -11.93 4.62
N ARG A 30 -4.23 -12.88 5.24
CA ARG A 30 -3.85 -12.80 6.65
C ARG A 30 -2.88 -11.64 6.91
N LEU A 31 -1.90 -11.44 6.02
CA LEU A 31 -0.96 -10.34 6.11
C LEU A 31 -1.64 -8.98 5.98
N ALA A 32 -2.63 -8.86 5.09
CA ALA A 32 -3.41 -7.62 4.97
C ALA A 32 -4.20 -7.32 6.25
N GLY A 33 -4.86 -8.32 6.83
CA GLY A 33 -5.53 -8.17 8.12
C GLY A 33 -4.57 -7.76 9.24
N ARG A 34 -3.46 -8.49 9.37
CA ARG A 34 -2.44 -8.22 10.40
C ARG A 34 -1.80 -6.85 10.24
N ALA A 35 -1.51 -6.43 9.01
CA ALA A 35 -0.96 -5.10 8.75
C ALA A 35 -1.93 -3.99 9.15
N LEU A 36 -3.24 -4.19 8.93
CA LEU A 36 -4.25 -3.22 9.35
C LEU A 36 -4.38 -3.16 10.88
N GLU A 37 -4.30 -4.29 11.58
CA GLU A 37 -4.22 -4.31 13.05
C GLU A 37 -3.00 -3.53 13.55
N ILE A 38 -1.82 -3.79 13.01
CA ILE A 38 -0.58 -3.07 13.38
C ILE A 38 -0.72 -1.57 13.10
N ALA A 39 -1.35 -1.19 11.98
CA ALA A 39 -1.61 0.21 11.66
C ALA A 39 -2.57 0.86 12.67
N LEU A 40 -3.62 0.15 13.09
CA LEU A 40 -4.59 0.59 14.09
C LEU A 40 -3.99 0.71 15.49
N ASP A 41 -3.02 -0.13 15.83
CA ASP A 41 -2.31 -0.04 17.11
C ASP A 41 -1.33 1.14 17.11
N ARG A 42 -0.73 1.46 15.96
CA ARG A 42 0.15 2.62 15.77
C ARG A 42 -0.58 3.95 15.72
N ASP A 43 -1.72 4.00 15.04
CA ASP A 43 -2.60 5.17 14.98
C ASP A 43 -4.03 4.78 15.36
N PRO A 44 -4.37 4.76 16.67
CA PRO A 44 -5.71 4.44 17.14
C PRO A 44 -6.81 5.34 16.55
N THR A 45 -6.46 6.57 16.13
CA THR A 45 -7.42 7.52 15.53
C THR A 45 -7.99 7.04 14.20
N LEU A 46 -7.39 6.04 13.55
CA LEU A 46 -7.95 5.39 12.37
C LEU A 46 -9.36 4.81 12.64
N ARG A 47 -9.64 4.37 13.87
CA ARG A 47 -10.96 3.88 14.28
C ARG A 47 -12.04 4.96 14.27
N ASP A 48 -11.65 6.20 14.55
CA ASP A 48 -12.57 7.34 14.55
C ASP A 48 -12.73 7.97 13.16
N ARG A 49 -11.68 7.90 12.34
CA ARG A 49 -11.63 8.52 11.01
C ARG A 49 -12.33 7.71 9.93
N TYR A 50 -12.46 6.40 10.12
CA TYR A 50 -13.05 5.49 9.16
C TYR A 50 -14.23 4.75 9.77
N ASP A 51 -15.40 4.92 9.15
CA ASP A 51 -16.54 4.06 9.41
C ASP A 51 -16.25 2.61 9.01
N GLU A 52 -17.13 1.70 9.40
CA GLU A 52 -16.96 0.28 9.15
C GLU A 52 -16.80 -0.05 7.66
N LEU A 53 -17.56 0.62 6.79
CA LEU A 53 -17.49 0.40 5.34
C LEU A 53 -16.14 0.86 4.78
N ALA A 54 -15.65 2.03 5.21
CA ALA A 54 -14.36 2.56 4.83
C ALA A 54 -13.23 1.66 5.35
N MET A 55 -13.35 1.11 6.56
CA MET A 55 -12.38 0.17 7.12
C MET A 55 -12.31 -1.14 6.32
N ARG A 56 -13.46 -1.72 5.95
CA ARG A 56 -13.50 -2.89 5.06
C ARG A 56 -12.90 -2.61 3.68
N ARG A 57 -13.06 -1.38 3.17
CA ARG A 57 -12.42 -0.96 1.91
C ARG A 57 -10.91 -0.82 2.09
N LEU A 58 -10.44 -0.21 3.18
CA LEU A 58 -9.02 -0.12 3.50
C LEU A 58 -8.38 -1.50 3.61
N LEU A 59 -9.04 -2.48 4.24
CA LEU A 59 -8.54 -3.86 4.28
C LEU A 59 -8.33 -4.46 2.88
N ARG A 60 -9.26 -4.21 1.94
CA ARG A 60 -9.10 -4.64 0.54
C ARG A 60 -7.94 -3.92 -0.15
N ASP A 61 -7.78 -2.63 0.11
CA ASP A 61 -6.65 -1.85 -0.41
C ASP A 61 -5.31 -2.33 0.15
N THR A 62 -5.25 -2.68 1.45
CA THR A 62 -4.06 -3.26 2.09
C THR A 62 -3.66 -4.56 1.37
N ALA A 63 -4.63 -5.39 1.00
CA ALA A 63 -4.34 -6.59 0.21
C ALA A 63 -3.82 -6.26 -1.20
N ALA A 64 -4.33 -5.19 -1.83
CA ALA A 64 -3.81 -4.71 -3.11
C ALA A 64 -2.39 -4.11 -3.01
N LEU A 65 -2.04 -3.47 -1.88
CA LEU A 65 -0.67 -3.03 -1.59
C LEU A 65 0.27 -4.23 -1.40
N VAL A 66 -0.17 -5.28 -0.70
CA VAL A 66 0.57 -6.54 -0.58
C VAL A 66 0.83 -7.17 -1.95
N ASP A 67 -0.14 -7.14 -2.88
CA ASP A 67 0.07 -7.65 -4.25
C ASP A 67 1.21 -6.95 -4.97
N ARG A 68 1.33 -5.62 -4.81
CA ARG A 68 2.43 -4.87 -5.43
C ARG A 68 3.78 -5.24 -4.84
N ILE A 69 3.83 -5.54 -3.54
CA ILE A 69 5.04 -6.05 -2.89
C ILE A 69 5.36 -7.45 -3.41
N ILE A 70 4.38 -8.34 -3.58
CA ILE A 70 4.59 -9.67 -4.17
C ILE A 70 5.17 -9.56 -5.58
N GLU A 71 4.60 -8.68 -6.42
CA GLU A 71 5.12 -8.41 -7.77
C GLU A 71 6.56 -7.89 -7.72
N SER A 72 6.88 -7.00 -6.79
CA SER A 72 8.24 -6.50 -6.59
C SER A 72 9.24 -7.55 -6.11
N ILE A 73 8.83 -8.45 -5.22
CA ILE A 73 9.68 -9.58 -4.78
C ILE A 73 9.93 -10.53 -5.96
N ALA A 74 8.88 -10.86 -6.72
CA ALA A 74 8.98 -11.78 -7.85
C ALA A 74 9.91 -11.23 -8.95
N ALA A 75 9.85 -9.91 -9.21
CA ALA A 75 10.69 -9.24 -10.18
C ALA A 75 12.08 -8.83 -9.65
N ALA A 76 12.33 -8.97 -8.35
CA ALA A 76 13.48 -8.38 -7.65
C ALA A 76 13.63 -6.86 -7.94
N ASP A 77 12.52 -6.16 -8.14
CA ASP A 77 12.46 -4.77 -8.61
C ASP A 77 11.35 -4.00 -7.87
N PRO A 78 11.62 -2.83 -7.25
CA PRO A 78 10.59 -1.99 -6.63
C PRO A 78 9.64 -1.29 -7.61
N ALA A 79 9.87 -1.34 -8.93
CA ALA A 79 9.09 -0.60 -9.93
C ALA A 79 7.57 -0.88 -9.91
N PRO A 80 7.06 -2.11 -9.72
CA PRO A 80 5.62 -2.37 -9.59
C PRO A 80 4.99 -1.59 -8.42
N ALA A 81 5.64 -1.61 -7.25
CA ALA A 81 5.20 -0.88 -6.07
C ALA A 81 5.26 0.64 -6.29
N ARG A 82 6.35 1.15 -6.85
CA ARG A 82 6.51 2.57 -7.20
C ARG A 82 5.43 3.06 -8.16
N SER A 83 5.23 2.35 -9.26
CA SER A 83 4.26 2.70 -10.31
C SER A 83 2.84 2.77 -9.76
N PHE A 84 2.49 1.81 -8.90
CA PHE A 84 1.20 1.82 -8.22
C PHE A 84 1.02 3.03 -7.30
N ALA A 85 2.03 3.35 -6.48
CA ALA A 85 1.96 4.48 -5.56
C ALA A 85 1.96 5.85 -6.26
N GLU A 86 2.50 5.94 -7.48
CA GLU A 86 2.40 7.13 -8.34
C GLU A 86 0.99 7.29 -8.93
N ALA A 87 0.35 6.20 -9.36
CA ALA A 87 -0.93 6.24 -10.08
C ALA A 87 -2.17 6.36 -9.17
N THR A 88 -2.10 5.88 -7.94
CA THR A 88 -3.27 5.71 -7.06
C THR A 88 -3.68 6.89 -6.16
N PRO A 89 -2.86 7.93 -5.87
CA PRO A 89 -3.24 9.03 -4.98
C PRO A 89 -4.56 9.72 -5.33
N PRO A 90 -4.90 9.98 -6.62
CA PRO A 90 -6.20 10.59 -6.95
C PRO A 90 -7.40 9.76 -6.47
N ALA A 91 -7.32 8.43 -6.53
CA ALA A 91 -8.39 7.54 -6.10
C ALA A 91 -8.57 7.59 -4.57
N TYR A 92 -7.46 7.56 -3.82
CA TYR A 92 -7.48 7.64 -2.37
C TYR A 92 -7.95 9.02 -1.86
N ARG A 93 -7.54 10.11 -2.52
CA ARG A 93 -8.03 11.46 -2.19
C ARG A 93 -9.53 11.61 -2.36
N ARG A 94 -10.11 11.09 -3.46
CA ARG A 94 -11.57 11.07 -3.65
C ARG A 94 -12.29 10.33 -2.52
N ARG A 95 -11.65 9.31 -1.95
CA ARG A 95 -12.14 8.54 -0.80
C ARG A 95 -11.76 9.16 0.56
N LYS A 96 -11.14 10.35 0.57
CA LYS A 96 -10.65 11.05 1.76
C LYS A 96 -9.68 10.20 2.59
N VAL A 97 -8.86 9.38 1.93
CA VAL A 97 -7.76 8.63 2.56
C VAL A 97 -6.46 9.45 2.40
N PRO A 98 -5.90 10.01 3.50
CA PRO A 98 -4.65 10.74 3.46
C PRO A 98 -3.46 9.85 3.08
N MET A 99 -2.47 10.40 2.38
CA MET A 99 -1.26 9.64 2.02
C MET A 99 -0.49 9.15 3.25
N ASN A 100 -0.53 9.88 4.37
CA ASN A 100 0.07 9.47 5.64
C ASN A 100 -0.52 8.16 6.19
N ASP A 101 -1.79 7.87 5.92
CA ASP A 101 -2.42 6.62 6.34
C ASP A 101 -1.92 5.47 5.48
N LEU A 102 -1.80 5.69 4.16
CA LEU A 102 -1.20 4.71 3.25
C LEU A 102 0.27 4.43 3.61
N ILE A 103 1.04 5.45 4.00
CA ILE A 103 2.41 5.29 4.51
C ILE A 103 2.43 4.42 5.77
N THR A 104 1.52 4.71 6.72
CA THR A 104 1.39 3.92 7.96
C THR A 104 1.04 2.46 7.65
N ILE A 105 0.12 2.24 6.71
CA ILE A 105 -0.26 0.89 6.26
C ILE A 105 0.92 0.20 5.57
N CYS A 106 1.65 0.86 4.67
CA CYS A 106 2.82 0.28 3.98
C CYS A 106 3.89 -0.19 4.97
N ARG A 107 4.21 0.64 5.97
CA ARG A 107 5.14 0.26 7.05
C ARG A 107 4.61 -0.91 7.87
N SER A 108 3.30 -0.93 8.14
CA SER A 108 2.68 -2.03 8.90
C SER A 108 2.62 -3.34 8.10
N ILE A 109 2.53 -3.27 6.76
CA ILE A 109 2.70 -4.43 5.87
C ILE A 109 4.13 -4.97 5.97
N ARG A 110 5.15 -4.11 5.98
CA ARG A 110 6.56 -4.51 6.17
C ARG A 110 6.73 -5.35 7.44
N ASP A 111 6.18 -4.87 8.57
CA ASP A 111 6.31 -5.60 9.84
C ASP A 111 5.52 -6.91 9.84
N ALA A 112 4.33 -6.93 9.23
CA ALA A 112 3.54 -8.14 9.09
C ALA A 112 4.30 -9.19 8.25
N ILE A 113 4.94 -8.78 7.15
CA ILE A 113 5.74 -9.66 6.30
C ILE A 113 7.01 -10.14 7.02
N GLY A 114 7.64 -9.29 7.84
CA GLY A 114 8.79 -9.66 8.67
C GLY A 114 8.50 -10.81 9.65
N GLY A 115 7.23 -11.06 9.99
CA GLY A 115 6.81 -12.22 10.78
C GLY A 115 6.73 -13.54 10.00
N VAL A 116 6.83 -13.53 8.67
CA VAL A 116 6.73 -14.74 7.82
C VAL A 116 7.93 -14.96 6.90
N LEU A 117 8.76 -13.92 6.67
CA LEU A 117 9.98 -14.03 5.89
C LEU A 117 11.24 -14.01 6.76
N PRO A 118 12.29 -14.77 6.41
CA PRO A 118 13.62 -14.57 6.94
C PRO A 118 14.13 -13.16 6.63
N VAL A 119 15.00 -12.61 7.49
CA VAL A 119 15.62 -11.29 7.31
C VAL A 119 16.32 -11.15 5.95
N ALA A 120 16.94 -12.22 5.45
CA ALA A 120 17.62 -12.23 4.15
C ALA A 120 16.68 -11.94 2.97
N ASP A 121 15.41 -12.34 3.06
CA ASP A 121 14.42 -12.15 1.99
C ASP A 121 13.72 -10.78 2.08
N MET A 122 13.96 -10.00 3.15
CA MET A 122 13.29 -8.72 3.39
C MET A 122 13.82 -7.59 2.49
N VAL A 123 14.98 -7.74 1.84
CA VAL A 123 15.58 -6.67 1.03
C VAL A 123 14.64 -6.16 -0.06
N HIS A 124 13.90 -7.05 -0.73
CA HIS A 124 12.95 -6.68 -1.78
C HIS A 124 11.64 -6.13 -1.22
N VAL A 125 11.21 -6.60 -0.04
CA VAL A 125 10.05 -6.05 0.69
C VAL A 125 10.35 -4.61 1.09
N ASP A 126 11.52 -4.38 1.67
CA ASP A 126 11.98 -3.08 2.14
C ASP A 126 12.09 -2.11 0.98
N ALA A 127 12.72 -2.52 -0.13
CA ALA A 127 12.80 -1.69 -1.34
C ALA A 127 11.42 -1.32 -1.90
N ALA A 128 10.48 -2.27 -1.94
CA ALA A 128 9.13 -2.02 -2.44
C ALA A 128 8.34 -1.08 -1.52
N VAL A 129 8.43 -1.27 -0.21
CA VAL A 129 7.77 -0.42 0.80
C VAL A 129 8.34 0.99 0.76
N GLU A 130 9.67 1.15 0.75
CA GLU A 130 10.29 2.47 0.66
C GLU A 130 9.93 3.19 -0.64
N ALA A 131 9.88 2.47 -1.77
CA ALA A 131 9.44 3.04 -3.03
C ALA A 131 8.00 3.57 -2.99
N MET A 132 7.08 2.88 -2.31
CA MET A 132 5.71 3.39 -2.11
C MET A 132 5.68 4.58 -1.14
N VAL A 133 6.40 4.48 -0.02
CA VAL A 133 6.47 5.55 0.99
C VAL A 133 7.04 6.83 0.38
N GLU A 134 8.08 6.73 -0.45
CA GLU A 134 8.67 7.85 -1.18
C GLU A 134 7.60 8.59 -2.01
N ARG A 135 6.83 7.84 -2.82
CA ARG A 135 5.78 8.39 -3.69
C ARG A 135 4.62 8.98 -2.90
N PHE A 136 4.11 8.26 -1.91
CA PHE A 136 3.03 8.78 -1.05
C PHE A 136 3.48 10.01 -0.26
N THR A 137 4.74 10.07 0.18
CA THR A 137 5.29 11.26 0.83
C THR A 137 5.32 12.45 -0.13
N TRP A 138 5.78 12.23 -1.37
CA TRP A 138 5.75 13.25 -2.41
C TRP A 138 4.32 13.77 -2.66
N HIS A 139 3.36 12.87 -2.86
CA HIS A 139 1.96 13.23 -3.09
C HIS A 139 1.27 13.86 -1.86
N GLY A 140 1.70 13.53 -0.64
CA GLY A 140 1.19 14.14 0.58
C GLY A 140 1.61 15.60 0.78
N ARG A 141 2.63 16.06 0.05
CA ARG A 141 3.03 17.48 0.04
C ARG A 141 2.03 18.36 -0.71
N ILE A 142 1.29 17.79 -1.66
CA ILE A 142 0.34 18.51 -2.53
C ILE A 142 -0.89 18.94 -1.72
N ALA A 143 -1.37 20.16 -1.97
CA ALA A 143 -2.59 20.68 -1.36
C ALA A 143 -3.79 19.74 -1.63
N GLY A 144 -4.62 19.52 -0.61
CA GLY A 144 -5.79 18.64 -0.70
C GLY A 144 -5.52 17.17 -0.32
N ASP A 145 -4.26 16.76 -0.07
CA ASP A 145 -4.04 15.59 0.78
C ASP A 145 -4.55 15.95 2.17
N GLY A 146 -5.41 15.10 2.75
CA GLY A 146 -6.13 15.35 4.00
C GLY A 146 -5.22 15.41 5.22
N ARG A 147 -4.23 16.31 5.23
CA ARG A 147 -3.29 16.55 6.32
C ARG A 147 -4.08 16.58 7.61
N LYS A 148 -3.52 16.01 8.69
CA LYS A 148 -3.95 16.32 10.06
C LYS A 148 -3.93 17.84 10.18
N LYS A 149 -5.07 18.46 9.92
CA LYS A 149 -5.15 19.92 9.82
C LYS A 149 -4.79 20.40 11.21
N ASN A 150 -3.68 21.13 11.32
CA ASN A 150 -3.27 21.73 12.57
C ASN A 150 -4.49 22.45 13.14
N ARG A 151 -4.92 22.08 14.36
CA ARG A 151 -6.16 22.61 14.98
C ARG A 151 -6.14 24.13 14.97
N LEU A 152 -4.96 24.74 15.13
CA LEU A 152 -4.74 26.17 15.05
C LEU A 152 -5.10 26.75 13.67
N LEU A 153 -4.65 26.13 12.58
CA LEU A 153 -4.96 26.56 11.21
C LEU A 153 -6.43 26.36 10.86
N GLN A 154 -7.08 25.32 11.39
CA GLN A 154 -8.54 25.18 11.25
C GLN A 154 -9.31 26.27 11.99
N ALA A 155 -8.87 26.66 13.19
CA ALA A 155 -9.50 27.71 13.96
C ALA A 155 -9.37 29.06 13.25
N ILE A 156 -8.17 29.40 12.77
CA ILE A 156 -7.91 30.63 12.01
C ILE A 156 -8.75 30.68 10.71
N TYR A 157 -8.89 29.55 10.00
CA TYR A 157 -9.63 29.49 8.74
C TYR A 157 -11.17 29.41 8.91
N LYS A 158 -11.68 29.19 10.13
CA LYS A 158 -13.13 29.13 10.42
C LYS A 158 -13.69 30.45 11.01
N GLY A 159 -12.91 31.51 11.05
CA GLY A 159 -13.30 32.87 11.50
C GLY A 159 -12.15 33.49 12.30
N ALA A 160 -11.25 34.32 11.75
CA ALA A 160 -11.41 35.58 10.99
C ALA A 160 -12.47 35.68 9.90
#